data_AF-A0A317UBA1-F1
#
_entry.id   AF-A0A317UBA1-F1
#
_cell.length_a   1.000
_cell.length_b   1.000
_cell.length_c   1.000
_cell.angle_alpha   90.00
_cell.angle_beta   90.00
_cell.angle_gamma   90.00
#
_symmetry.space_group_name_H-M   'P 1'
#
loop_
_entity.id
_entity.type
_entity.pdbx_description
1 polymer ?
#
loop_
_entity_poly.entity_id
_entity_poly.type
_entity_poly.pdbx_seq_one_letter_code
_entity_poly.pdbx_strand_id
1 'polypeptide(L)'
;MKNPKECFCLRQNQTFFVLNELTMATGDDGSEPLTFHHETFSRFKFVIINSDKKATTANIPVSELPGIFEEVRNKNILKKMNSSENKTFGMINSIGKMTQKLVYKLVGQPSGASSAATKVDTNSPAFTLAISAGQLKGKTPVAALLENAEVNKKLLLNQIAWLEPNVNKYPRNKDQIKAIKEALDLYEKGLLNKNVSATVSSATATTNNKTDPNVIYHTGFRPLVRRKNRNGNCFVYEIKIIWHENLPKPVEIEIRNYYAPVVQDEKGLLNVKAREREDETKNSFSLTMDEWFWMEHILEAQMRTFENIYAPKAYRDATNAERANRNAALGPNTTRNPAS
;
A
#
# COMPACT_ATOMS: atom_id res chain seq x y z
N MET A 1 7.05 34.07 7.74
CA MET A 1 7.15 32.61 7.90
C MET A 1 6.56 31.94 6.65
N LYS A 2 7.28 31.06 5.96
CA LYS A 2 6.74 30.30 4.81
C LYS A 2 6.09 29.02 5.38
N ASN A 3 4.77 28.90 5.31
CA ASN A 3 3.94 27.76 5.76
C ASN A 3 4.05 27.36 7.26
N PRO A 4 3.36 28.07 8.18
CA PRO A 4 3.46 27.80 9.62
C PRO A 4 2.93 26.42 10.07
N LYS A 5 2.14 25.73 9.23
CA LYS A 5 1.57 24.39 9.50
C LYS A 5 2.36 23.24 8.87
N GLU A 6 3.47 23.53 8.21
CA GLU A 6 4.34 22.50 7.60
C GLU A 6 5.04 21.70 8.70
N CYS A 7 4.77 20.40 8.75
CA CYS A 7 5.40 19.51 9.73
C CYS A 7 6.51 18.66 9.12
N PHE A 8 6.50 18.45 7.79
CA PHE A 8 7.50 17.65 7.09
C PHE A 8 7.78 18.23 5.69
N CYS A 9 9.03 18.18 5.22
CA CYS A 9 9.42 18.71 3.92
C CYS A 9 10.66 17.97 3.37
N LEU A 10 10.59 17.58 2.09
CA LEU A 10 11.71 17.07 1.31
C LEU A 10 11.79 17.81 -0.01
N ARG A 11 13.01 18.19 -0.38
CA ARG A 11 13.31 18.90 -1.64
C ARG A 11 14.28 18.08 -2.48
N GLN A 12 13.86 17.76 -3.68
CA GLN A 12 14.65 17.11 -4.73
C GLN A 12 14.47 17.94 -6.01
N ASN A 13 14.29 17.31 -7.17
CA ASN A 13 13.82 18.00 -8.39
C ASN A 13 12.37 18.50 -8.27
N GLN A 14 11.63 17.99 -7.29
CA GLN A 14 10.29 18.41 -6.88
C GLN A 14 10.32 18.67 -5.37
N THR A 15 9.30 19.37 -4.84
CA THR A 15 9.15 19.56 -3.40
C THR A 15 7.96 18.77 -2.90
N PHE A 16 8.16 17.92 -1.91
CA PHE A 16 7.11 17.22 -1.19
C PHE A 16 7.06 17.74 0.24
N PHE A 17 5.87 18.08 0.73
CA PHE A 17 5.68 18.49 2.12
C PHE A 17 4.31 18.07 2.65
N VAL A 18 4.20 18.00 3.97
CA VAL A 18 2.97 17.63 4.68
C VAL A 18 2.58 18.75 5.63
N LEU A 19 1.30 19.10 5.61
CA LEU A 19 0.71 20.08 6.52
C LEU A 19 -0.13 19.38 7.59
N ASN A 20 -0.01 19.86 8.82
CA ASN A 20 -0.83 19.43 9.95
C ASN A 20 -2.21 20.14 9.90
N GLU A 21 -3.27 19.37 9.71
CA GLU A 21 -4.67 19.82 9.78
C GLU A 21 -5.48 18.96 10.77
N LEU A 22 -4.84 18.57 11.88
CA LEU A 22 -5.47 17.82 12.95
C LEU A 22 -6.59 18.65 13.60
N THR A 23 -7.72 18.01 13.82
CA THR A 23 -8.94 18.66 14.34
C THR A 23 -9.51 17.81 15.47
N MET A 24 -9.94 18.45 16.55
CA MET A 24 -10.39 17.77 17.76
C MET A 24 -11.84 17.33 17.60
N ALA A 25 -12.20 16.16 18.14
CA ALA A 25 -13.60 15.78 18.33
C ALA A 25 -14.24 16.68 19.40
N THR A 26 -15.25 17.48 19.05
CA THR A 26 -15.86 18.45 19.98
C THR A 26 -17.14 17.95 20.65
N GLY A 27 -17.78 16.91 20.10
CA GLY A 27 -19.09 16.45 20.56
C GLY A 27 -20.29 17.11 19.88
N ASP A 28 -20.09 18.26 19.23
CA ASP A 28 -21.19 19.08 18.70
C ASP A 28 -21.89 18.43 17.49
N ASP A 29 -21.16 17.59 16.75
CA ASP A 29 -21.60 16.88 15.55
C ASP A 29 -21.95 15.40 15.83
N GLY A 30 -22.04 15.02 17.11
CA GLY A 30 -22.21 13.63 17.54
C GLY A 30 -20.89 12.85 17.65
N SER A 31 -19.73 13.51 17.44
CA SER A 31 -18.44 12.89 17.72
C SER A 31 -18.25 12.58 19.21
N GLU A 32 -17.50 11.54 19.53
CA GLU A 32 -17.21 11.18 20.92
C GLU A 32 -15.94 11.91 21.39
N PRO A 33 -15.94 12.66 22.50
CA PRO A 33 -14.78 13.46 22.91
C PRO A 33 -13.48 12.66 23.08
N LEU A 34 -13.57 11.38 23.46
CA LEU A 34 -12.41 10.52 23.70
C LEU A 34 -11.85 9.85 22.44
N THR A 35 -12.42 10.08 21.25
CA THR A 35 -11.77 9.68 20.00
C THR A 35 -10.61 10.61 19.64
N PHE A 36 -10.48 11.75 20.34
CA PHE A 36 -9.49 12.84 20.20
C PHE A 36 -9.49 13.54 18.84
N HIS A 37 -9.63 12.79 17.75
CA HIS A 37 -9.63 13.28 16.38
C HIS A 37 -11.04 13.32 15.81
N HIS A 38 -11.39 14.44 15.21
CA HIS A 38 -12.62 14.57 14.43
C HIS A 38 -12.55 13.65 13.20
N GLU A 39 -13.53 12.76 13.05
CA GLU A 39 -13.53 11.71 12.02
C GLU A 39 -13.38 12.28 10.59
N THR A 40 -14.15 13.31 10.25
CA THR A 40 -14.13 13.92 8.90
C THR A 40 -13.02 14.97 8.71
N PHE A 41 -12.67 15.72 9.76
CA PHE A 41 -11.81 16.91 9.60
C PHE A 41 -10.35 16.70 9.99
N SER A 42 -10.05 15.74 10.89
CA SER A 42 -8.68 15.49 11.33
C SER A 42 -7.91 14.71 10.28
N ARG A 43 -6.88 15.34 9.71
CA ARG A 43 -6.13 14.79 8.56
C ARG A 43 -4.75 15.43 8.44
N PHE A 44 -3.91 14.78 7.65
CA PHE A 44 -2.71 15.41 7.10
C PHE A 44 -2.91 15.73 5.62
N LYS A 45 -2.43 16.90 5.21
CA LYS A 45 -2.51 17.35 3.82
C LYS A 45 -1.15 17.21 3.15
N PHE A 46 -1.09 16.29 2.19
CA PHE A 46 0.09 15.98 1.40
C PHE A 46 0.14 16.91 0.18
N VAL A 47 1.30 17.49 -0.10
CA VAL A 47 1.49 18.43 -1.19
C VAL A 47 2.75 18.09 -1.97
N ILE A 48 2.63 17.99 -3.30
CA ILE A 48 3.77 17.82 -4.21
C ILE A 48 3.79 18.99 -5.19
N ILE A 49 4.89 19.74 -5.24
CA ILE A 49 5.14 20.81 -6.21
C ILE A 49 6.20 20.31 -7.19
N ASN A 50 5.82 20.19 -8.47
CA ASN A 50 6.73 19.74 -9.51
C ASN A 50 7.70 20.85 -9.97
N SER A 51 8.61 20.51 -10.90
CA SER A 51 9.58 21.45 -11.48
C SER A 51 8.94 22.65 -12.16
N ASP A 52 7.74 22.48 -12.71
CA ASP A 52 6.97 23.53 -13.39
C ASP A 52 6.18 24.42 -12.42
N LYS A 53 6.44 24.27 -11.11
CA LYS A 53 5.75 24.97 -10.01
C LYS A 53 4.25 24.67 -9.94
N LYS A 54 3.78 23.58 -10.54
CA LYS A 54 2.39 23.11 -10.40
C LYS A 54 2.27 22.22 -9.18
N ALA A 55 1.36 22.58 -8.29
CA ALA A 55 1.11 21.87 -7.04
C ALA A 55 -0.07 20.88 -7.17
N THR A 56 0.11 19.70 -6.60
CA THR A 56 -0.98 18.73 -6.34
C THR A 56 -1.14 18.55 -4.84
N THR A 57 -2.35 18.26 -4.39
CA THR A 57 -2.71 18.24 -2.96
C THR A 57 -3.73 17.16 -2.67
N ALA A 58 -3.50 16.34 -1.67
CA ALA A 58 -4.47 15.36 -1.19
C ALA A 58 -4.51 15.34 0.34
N ASN A 59 -5.65 14.93 0.89
CA ASN A 59 -5.78 14.70 2.32
C ASN A 59 -5.81 13.21 2.60
N ILE A 60 -5.10 12.78 3.65
CA ILE A 60 -5.22 11.45 4.23
C ILE A 60 -5.78 11.62 5.66
N PRO A 61 -6.95 11.04 5.98
CA PRO A 61 -7.49 11.02 7.33
C PRO A 61 -6.53 10.37 8.32
N VAL A 62 -6.50 10.85 9.56
CA VAL A 62 -5.61 10.30 10.60
C VAL A 62 -5.87 8.82 10.85
N SER A 63 -7.13 8.39 10.80
CA SER A 63 -7.53 7.00 10.99
C SER A 63 -6.95 6.04 9.96
N GLU A 64 -6.56 6.52 8.78
CA GLU A 64 -6.04 5.69 7.70
C GLU A 64 -4.50 5.54 7.77
N LEU A 65 -3.80 6.44 8.45
CA LEU A 65 -2.32 6.45 8.51
C LEU A 65 -1.69 5.21 9.16
N PRO A 66 -2.18 4.69 10.30
CA PRO A 66 -1.56 3.53 10.95
C PRO A 66 -1.44 2.32 10.03
N GLY A 67 -2.51 2.00 9.28
CA GLY A 67 -2.51 0.89 8.33
C GLY A 67 -1.55 1.10 7.16
N ILE A 68 -1.41 2.34 6.67
CA ILE A 68 -0.44 2.70 5.63
C ILE A 68 0.99 2.48 6.12
N PHE A 69 1.32 2.95 7.33
CA PHE A 69 2.65 2.82 7.92
C PHE A 69 3.01 1.35 8.16
N GLU A 70 2.08 0.58 8.71
CA GLU A 70 2.27 -0.85 8.95
C GLU A 70 2.54 -1.62 7.65
N GLU A 71 1.77 -1.36 6.59
CA GLU A 71 1.95 -2.05 5.30
C GLU A 71 3.31 -1.71 4.67
N VAL A 72 3.74 -0.44 4.70
CA VAL A 72 5.08 -0.05 4.22
C VAL A 72 6.18 -0.75 5.03
N ARG A 73 6.03 -0.83 6.35
CA ARG A 73 6.98 -1.52 7.23
C ARG A 73 7.05 -3.01 6.90
N ASN A 74 5.90 -3.66 6.69
CA ASN A 74 5.80 -5.07 6.32
C ASN A 74 6.48 -5.36 4.98
N LYS A 75 6.24 -4.52 3.96
CA LYS A 75 6.91 -4.62 2.65
C LYS A 75 8.43 -4.47 2.78
N ASN A 76 8.90 -3.54 3.62
CA ASN A 76 10.33 -3.37 3.86
C ASN A 76 10.96 -4.57 4.58
N ILE A 77 10.27 -5.14 5.58
CA ILE A 77 10.72 -6.36 6.26
C ILE A 77 10.81 -7.52 5.27
N LEU A 78 9.79 -7.73 4.44
CA LEU A 78 9.79 -8.78 3.42
C LEU A 78 10.94 -8.61 2.41
N LYS A 79 11.18 -7.37 1.95
CA LYS A 79 12.33 -7.03 1.09
C LYS A 79 13.66 -7.39 1.76
N LYS A 80 13.83 -7.08 3.05
CA LYS A 80 15.03 -7.43 3.82
C LYS A 80 15.17 -8.95 3.98
N MET A 81 14.09 -9.68 4.29
CA MET A 81 14.13 -11.15 4.41
C MET A 81 14.51 -11.82 3.08
N ASN A 82 14.04 -11.28 1.96
CA ASN A 82 14.31 -11.81 0.63
C ASN A 82 15.66 -11.38 0.04
N SER A 83 16.41 -10.49 0.70
CA SER A 83 17.73 -10.06 0.25
C SER A 83 18.74 -11.22 0.36
N SER A 84 19.71 -11.26 -0.57
CA SER A 84 20.73 -12.32 -0.66
C SER A 84 21.54 -12.50 0.62
N GLU A 85 21.74 -11.44 1.40
CA GLU A 85 22.48 -11.46 2.67
C GLU A 85 21.78 -12.30 3.75
N ASN A 86 20.45 -12.30 3.78
CA ASN A 86 19.67 -13.11 4.74
C ASN A 86 19.41 -14.54 4.23
N LYS A 87 19.47 -14.78 2.92
CA LYS A 87 19.43 -16.14 2.34
C LYS A 87 20.65 -16.96 2.78
N THR A 88 21.82 -16.35 2.93
CA THR A 88 23.01 -16.99 3.50
C THR A 88 22.80 -17.48 4.93
N PHE A 89 22.10 -16.73 5.78
CA PHE A 89 21.76 -17.18 7.15
C PHE A 89 20.77 -18.36 7.18
N GLY A 90 19.79 -18.38 6.26
CA GLY A 90 18.91 -19.54 6.09
C GLY A 90 19.65 -20.81 5.65
N MET A 91 20.71 -20.67 4.85
CA MET A 91 21.56 -21.78 4.42
C MET A 91 22.39 -22.37 5.58
N ILE A 92 22.85 -21.56 6.53
CA ILE A 92 23.55 -22.03 7.75
C ILE A 92 22.63 -22.90 8.63
N ASN A 93 21.34 -22.53 8.76
CA ASN A 93 20.35 -23.36 9.45
C ASN A 93 20.02 -24.67 8.71
N SER A 94 20.17 -24.70 7.38
CA SER A 94 20.01 -25.92 6.58
C SER A 94 21.20 -26.88 6.73
N ILE A 95 22.42 -26.35 6.94
CA ILE A 95 23.62 -27.16 7.24
C ILE A 95 23.47 -27.84 8.60
N GLY A 96 22.93 -27.15 9.61
CA GLY A 96 22.62 -27.75 10.93
C GLY A 96 21.57 -28.87 10.87
N LYS A 97 20.63 -28.81 9.93
CA LYS A 97 19.68 -29.91 9.66
C LYS A 97 20.32 -31.05 8.87
N MET A 98 21.28 -30.75 7.99
CA MET A 98 22.01 -31.76 7.21
C MET A 98 22.95 -32.58 8.10
N THR A 99 23.59 -31.95 9.10
CA THR A 99 24.41 -32.67 10.10
C THR A 99 23.55 -33.56 11.00
N GLN A 100 22.36 -33.12 11.43
CA GLN A 100 21.40 -34.00 12.11
C GLN A 100 20.96 -35.17 11.23
N LYS A 101 20.68 -34.94 9.95
CA LYS A 101 20.30 -36.00 9.01
C LYS A 101 21.42 -37.00 8.75
N LEU A 102 22.68 -36.57 8.76
CA LEU A 102 23.85 -37.44 8.62
C LEU A 102 24.02 -38.35 9.85
N VAL A 103 23.78 -37.81 11.05
CA VAL A 103 23.77 -38.57 12.32
C VAL A 103 22.67 -39.63 12.30
N TYR A 104 21.46 -39.28 11.82
CA TYR A 104 20.37 -40.25 11.65
C TYR A 104 20.62 -41.29 10.54
N LYS A 105 21.49 -41.01 9.57
CA LYS A 105 21.82 -41.94 8.46
C LYS A 105 22.96 -42.90 8.80
N LEU A 106 23.78 -42.57 9.81
CA LEU A 106 24.77 -43.51 10.38
C LEU A 106 24.13 -44.58 11.27
N VAL A 107 22.88 -44.37 11.69
CA VAL A 107 22.12 -45.31 12.53
C VAL A 107 20.97 -45.90 11.69
N GLY A 108 21.28 -46.95 10.92
CA GLY A 108 20.34 -47.98 10.47
C GLY A 108 19.17 -47.56 9.54
N GLN A 109 19.23 -47.99 8.28
CA GLN A 109 18.10 -47.98 7.32
C GLN A 109 17.26 -49.28 7.45
N PRO A 110 16.02 -49.31 6.92
CA PRO A 110 15.87 -50.02 5.65
C PRO A 110 14.89 -49.36 4.63
N SER A 111 15.37 -49.35 3.39
CA SER A 111 14.74 -49.70 2.10
C SER A 111 13.23 -49.48 1.85
N GLY A 112 12.92 -48.74 0.77
CA GLY A 112 11.63 -48.73 0.07
C GLY A 112 11.66 -47.85 -1.19
N ALA A 113 11.29 -48.40 -2.35
CA ALA A 113 11.54 -47.85 -3.69
C ALA A 113 10.45 -46.90 -4.25
N SER A 114 10.90 -46.07 -5.20
CA SER A 114 10.19 -45.49 -6.37
C SER A 114 9.11 -44.41 -6.22
N SER A 115 9.45 -43.19 -6.66
CA SER A 115 8.88 -42.55 -7.87
C SER A 115 9.52 -41.17 -8.10
N ALA A 116 10.28 -41.02 -9.19
CA ALA A 116 10.89 -39.75 -9.57
C ALA A 116 9.83 -38.84 -10.21
N ALA A 117 9.08 -38.11 -9.38
CA ALA A 117 8.45 -36.88 -9.83
C ALA A 117 9.57 -35.85 -10.05
N THR A 118 9.81 -35.45 -11.30
CA THR A 118 10.74 -34.37 -11.63
C THR A 118 10.27 -33.11 -10.92
N LYS A 119 10.85 -32.81 -9.76
CA LYS A 119 10.53 -31.61 -8.98
C LYS A 119 10.94 -30.41 -9.82
N VAL A 120 9.96 -29.59 -10.21
CA VAL A 120 10.20 -28.31 -10.88
C VAL A 120 10.99 -27.43 -9.91
N ASP A 121 12.16 -26.95 -10.32
CA ASP A 121 12.98 -26.05 -9.51
C ASP A 121 12.35 -24.65 -9.49
N THR A 122 11.56 -24.38 -8.44
CA THR A 122 10.88 -23.10 -8.26
C THR A 122 11.83 -21.94 -7.95
N ASN A 123 13.14 -22.19 -7.79
CA ASN A 123 14.14 -21.14 -7.62
C ASN A 123 14.75 -20.66 -8.94
N SER A 124 14.34 -21.25 -10.07
CA SER A 124 14.92 -20.89 -11.35
C SER A 124 14.50 -19.47 -11.79
N PRO A 125 15.25 -18.84 -12.70
CA PRO A 125 14.92 -17.52 -13.23
C PRO A 125 13.51 -17.44 -13.84
N ALA A 126 12.95 -18.55 -14.34
CA ALA A 126 11.58 -18.61 -14.84
C ALA A 126 10.53 -18.22 -13.78
N PHE A 127 10.80 -18.51 -12.51
CA PHE A 127 9.93 -18.23 -11.36
C PHE A 127 10.30 -16.97 -10.60
N THR A 128 11.54 -16.49 -10.75
CA THR A 128 12.11 -15.44 -9.89
C THR A 128 12.49 -14.15 -10.62
N LEU A 129 12.77 -14.21 -11.92
CA LEU A 129 13.16 -13.04 -12.71
C LEU A 129 11.94 -12.37 -13.35
N ALA A 130 11.65 -11.13 -12.96
CA ALA A 130 10.60 -10.34 -13.56
C ALA A 130 10.99 -9.81 -14.95
N ILE A 131 10.02 -9.77 -15.86
CA ILE A 131 10.16 -9.19 -17.18
C ILE A 131 10.37 -7.67 -17.03
N SER A 132 11.43 -7.14 -17.64
CA SER A 132 11.87 -5.75 -17.47
C SER A 132 11.12 -4.71 -18.33
N ALA A 133 10.40 -5.14 -19.37
CA ALA A 133 9.81 -4.26 -20.38
C ALA A 133 8.56 -4.85 -21.03
N GLY A 134 7.75 -4.00 -21.67
CA GLY A 134 6.54 -4.40 -22.39
C GLY A 134 5.29 -4.60 -21.51
N GLN A 135 4.27 -5.21 -22.08
CA GLN A 135 2.95 -5.44 -21.44
C GLN A 135 3.01 -6.41 -20.25
N LEU A 136 4.03 -7.26 -20.19
CA LEU A 136 4.25 -8.22 -19.11
C LEU A 136 5.27 -7.72 -18.09
N LYS A 137 5.64 -6.43 -18.13
CA LYS A 137 6.62 -5.83 -17.22
C LYS A 137 6.22 -6.06 -15.76
N GLY A 138 7.17 -6.50 -14.95
CA GLY A 138 7.00 -6.77 -13.52
C GLY A 138 6.47 -8.16 -13.19
N LYS A 139 6.04 -8.96 -14.18
CA LYS A 139 5.63 -10.36 -13.97
C LYS A 139 6.78 -11.32 -14.28
N THR A 140 6.83 -12.46 -13.59
CA THR A 140 7.74 -13.54 -13.95
C THR A 140 7.16 -14.29 -15.17
N PRO A 141 8.01 -14.88 -16.04
CA PRO A 141 7.53 -15.61 -17.20
C PRO A 141 6.54 -16.75 -16.87
N VAL A 142 6.74 -17.46 -15.75
CA VAL A 142 5.80 -18.49 -15.28
C VAL A 142 4.48 -17.88 -14.80
N ALA A 143 4.51 -16.80 -14.02
CA ALA A 143 3.29 -16.14 -13.56
C ALA A 143 2.44 -15.61 -14.74
N ALA A 144 3.09 -15.07 -15.77
CA ALA A 144 2.42 -14.63 -16.98
C ALA A 144 1.73 -15.79 -17.72
N LEU A 145 2.36 -16.96 -17.81
CA LEU A 145 1.76 -18.14 -18.44
C LEU A 145 0.60 -18.72 -17.63
N LEU A 146 0.71 -18.75 -16.30
CA LEU A 146 -0.38 -19.23 -15.43
C LEU A 146 -1.62 -18.32 -15.42
N GLU A 147 -1.44 -17.02 -15.66
CA GLU A 147 -2.53 -16.04 -15.69
C GLU A 147 -3.39 -16.14 -16.95
N ASN A 148 -2.76 -16.18 -18.14
CA ASN A 148 -3.44 -16.33 -19.43
C ASN A 148 -2.46 -16.82 -20.49
N ALA A 149 -2.26 -18.13 -20.56
CA ALA A 149 -1.27 -18.73 -21.44
C ALA A 149 -1.53 -18.47 -22.93
N GLU A 150 -2.79 -18.44 -23.37
CA GLU A 150 -3.16 -18.26 -24.79
C GLU A 150 -2.67 -16.91 -25.32
N VAL A 151 -2.84 -15.84 -24.52
CA VAL A 151 -2.42 -14.49 -24.89
C VAL A 151 -0.94 -14.26 -24.57
N ASN A 152 -0.50 -14.67 -23.38
CA ASN A 152 0.81 -14.29 -22.86
C ASN A 152 1.96 -15.10 -23.50
N LYS A 153 1.71 -16.31 -24.01
CA LYS A 153 2.71 -17.06 -24.79
C LYS A 153 3.20 -16.26 -26.00
N LYS A 154 2.27 -15.63 -26.73
CA LYS A 154 2.61 -14.80 -27.91
C LYS A 154 3.42 -13.55 -27.52
N LEU A 155 3.06 -12.91 -26.41
CA LEU A 155 3.78 -11.74 -25.89
C LEU A 155 5.21 -12.09 -25.43
N LEU A 156 5.39 -13.24 -24.79
CA LEU A 156 6.70 -13.75 -24.38
C LEU A 156 7.61 -14.09 -25.57
N LEU A 157 7.05 -14.68 -26.63
CA LEU A 157 7.79 -14.94 -27.87
C LEU A 157 8.23 -13.65 -28.57
N ASN A 158 7.35 -12.65 -28.63
CA ASN A 158 7.70 -11.32 -29.15
C ASN A 158 8.80 -10.65 -28.32
N GLN A 159 8.78 -10.84 -27.00
CA GLN A 159 9.80 -10.32 -26.10
C GLN A 159 11.16 -10.96 -26.40
N ILE A 160 11.22 -12.27 -26.64
CA ILE A 160 12.46 -12.95 -27.06
C ILE A 160 12.97 -12.38 -28.40
N ALA A 161 12.09 -12.23 -29.38
CA ALA A 161 12.45 -11.72 -30.72
C ALA A 161 13.07 -10.31 -30.68
N TRP A 162 12.68 -9.48 -29.70
CA TRP A 162 13.31 -8.18 -29.48
C TRP A 162 14.59 -8.26 -28.64
N LEU A 163 14.65 -9.14 -27.64
CA LEU A 163 15.79 -9.25 -26.74
C LEU A 163 17.02 -9.85 -27.43
N GLU A 164 16.84 -10.88 -28.26
CA GLU A 164 17.93 -11.62 -28.95
C GLU A 164 18.88 -10.73 -29.78
N PRO A 165 18.40 -9.88 -30.71
CA PRO A 165 19.29 -9.01 -31.48
C PRO A 165 19.95 -7.92 -30.63
N ASN A 166 19.37 -7.59 -29.47
CA ASN A 166 19.84 -6.52 -28.58
C ASN A 166 20.76 -7.02 -27.45
N VAL A 167 21.08 -8.32 -27.41
CA VAL A 167 21.93 -8.92 -26.36
C VAL A 167 23.34 -8.32 -26.33
N ASN A 168 23.94 -8.04 -27.50
CA ASN A 168 25.30 -7.49 -27.58
C ASN A 168 25.38 -6.09 -26.97
N LYS A 169 24.29 -5.32 -27.06
CA LYS A 169 24.18 -3.97 -26.50
C LYS A 169 23.81 -3.99 -25.01
N TYR A 170 23.04 -4.99 -24.58
CA TYR A 170 22.58 -5.14 -23.20
C TYR A 170 22.78 -6.58 -22.71
N PRO A 171 23.95 -6.91 -22.13
CA PRO A 171 24.29 -8.29 -21.74
C PRO A 171 23.30 -8.95 -20.76
N ARG A 172 22.61 -8.16 -19.92
CA ARG A 172 21.58 -8.63 -18.98
C ARG A 172 20.32 -9.20 -19.66
N ASN A 173 20.12 -8.93 -20.96
CA ASN A 173 19.02 -9.51 -21.73
C ASN A 173 19.14 -11.05 -21.82
N LYS A 174 20.36 -11.61 -21.69
CA LYS A 174 20.59 -13.06 -21.70
C LYS A 174 19.82 -13.78 -20.60
N ASP A 175 19.81 -13.21 -19.39
CA ASP A 175 19.15 -13.82 -18.23
C ASP A 175 17.62 -13.82 -18.41
N GLN A 176 17.09 -12.74 -18.99
CA GLN A 176 15.67 -12.61 -19.28
C GLN A 176 15.22 -13.55 -20.41
N ILE A 177 16.02 -13.71 -21.46
CA ILE A 177 15.77 -14.70 -22.51
C ILE A 177 15.76 -16.11 -21.93
N LYS A 178 16.73 -16.45 -21.06
CA LYS A 178 16.81 -17.75 -20.40
C LYS A 178 15.56 -18.04 -19.55
N ALA A 179 15.16 -17.08 -18.72
CA ALA A 179 13.96 -17.21 -17.88
C ALA A 179 12.68 -17.41 -18.70
N ILE A 180 12.53 -16.70 -19.82
CA ILE A 180 11.34 -16.83 -20.68
C ILE A 180 11.33 -18.18 -21.39
N LYS A 181 12.46 -18.63 -21.95
CA LYS A 181 12.56 -19.93 -22.65
C LYS A 181 12.29 -21.09 -21.69
N GLU A 182 12.81 -21.02 -20.48
CA GLU A 182 12.58 -22.03 -19.45
C GLU A 182 11.11 -22.11 -19.02
N ALA A 183 10.44 -20.97 -18.84
CA ALA A 183 9.01 -20.95 -18.52
C ALA A 183 8.13 -21.53 -19.64
N LEU A 184 8.48 -21.24 -20.90
CA LEU A 184 7.78 -21.79 -22.07
C LEU A 184 7.98 -23.32 -22.18
N ASP A 185 9.19 -23.81 -21.93
CA ASP A 185 9.50 -25.24 -21.90
C ASP A 185 8.73 -25.98 -20.79
N LEU A 186 8.66 -25.41 -19.58
CA LEU A 186 7.86 -25.94 -18.47
C LEU A 186 6.36 -25.97 -18.80
N TYR A 187 5.87 -24.95 -19.51
CA TYR A 187 4.49 -24.87 -19.96
C TYR A 187 4.17 -25.93 -21.03
N GLU A 188 5.04 -26.10 -22.04
CA GLU A 188 4.88 -27.10 -23.10
C GLU A 188 4.96 -28.53 -22.57
N LYS A 189 5.76 -28.76 -21.53
CA LYS A 189 5.85 -30.05 -20.82
C LYS A 189 4.68 -30.31 -19.88
N GLY A 190 3.72 -29.38 -19.74
CA GLY A 190 2.58 -29.52 -18.84
C GLY A 190 2.94 -29.54 -17.35
N LEU A 191 4.15 -29.08 -16.99
CA LEU A 191 4.68 -29.12 -15.62
C LEU A 191 4.24 -27.90 -14.78
N LEU A 192 3.45 -26.99 -15.34
CA LEU A 192 2.89 -25.84 -14.65
C LEU A 192 1.46 -26.13 -14.20
N ASN A 193 1.29 -26.66 -12.99
CA ASN A 193 -0.01 -26.87 -12.36
C ASN A 193 -0.40 -25.69 -11.46
N LYS A 194 -1.68 -25.29 -11.49
CA LYS A 194 -2.25 -24.16 -10.70
C LYS A 194 -1.98 -24.23 -9.19
N ASN A 195 -1.58 -25.40 -8.68
CA ASN A 195 -1.29 -25.66 -7.27
C ASN A 195 0.12 -25.21 -6.81
N VAL A 196 1.00 -24.74 -7.70
CA VAL A 196 2.30 -24.14 -7.30
C VAL A 196 2.11 -22.75 -6.67
N SER A 197 0.92 -22.16 -6.80
CA SER A 197 0.61 -20.82 -6.27
C SER A 197 -0.09 -20.82 -4.89
N ALA A 198 -0.32 -21.98 -4.26
CA ALA A 198 -1.20 -22.09 -3.09
C ALA A 198 -0.53 -21.96 -1.71
N THR A 199 0.79 -21.82 -1.60
CA THR A 199 1.48 -21.76 -0.30
C THR A 199 1.64 -20.35 0.29
N VAL A 200 1.07 -19.31 -0.32
CA VAL A 200 1.19 -17.93 0.18
C VAL A 200 -0.13 -17.19 0.01
N SER A 201 -1.20 -17.61 0.67
CA SER A 201 -2.42 -16.80 0.83
C SER A 201 -3.33 -17.43 1.87
N SER A 202 -3.13 -17.09 3.14
CA SER A 202 -4.14 -17.29 4.19
C SER A 202 -3.93 -16.25 5.29
N ALA A 203 -4.52 -15.07 5.11
CA ALA A 203 -4.95 -14.20 6.20
C ALA A 203 -5.97 -13.18 5.66
N THR A 204 -7.23 -13.46 6.01
CA THR A 204 -8.31 -12.53 6.36
C THR A 204 -8.80 -11.49 5.34
N ALA A 205 -10.10 -11.60 5.08
CA ALA A 205 -10.90 -10.76 4.21
C ALA A 205 -11.09 -9.33 4.75
N THR A 206 -10.95 -8.34 3.87
CA THR A 206 -11.84 -7.17 3.79
C THR A 206 -11.87 -6.67 2.33
N THR A 207 -13.03 -6.85 1.70
CA THR A 207 -13.57 -6.20 0.47
C THR A 207 -12.63 -5.76 -0.67
N ASN A 208 -12.64 -6.58 -1.74
CA ASN A 208 -12.85 -6.23 -3.15
C ASN A 208 -12.22 -4.94 -3.72
N ASN A 209 -11.06 -5.09 -4.33
CA ASN A 209 -10.85 -4.92 -5.77
C ASN A 209 -9.59 -5.71 -6.12
N LYS A 210 -9.38 -6.11 -7.38
CA LYS A 210 -8.14 -6.79 -7.81
C LYS A 210 -6.98 -5.78 -7.70
N THR A 211 -6.51 -5.54 -6.48
CA THR A 211 -5.50 -4.55 -6.15
C THR A 211 -4.17 -5.08 -6.64
N ASP A 212 -3.53 -4.29 -7.50
CA ASP A 212 -2.12 -4.43 -7.81
C ASP A 212 -1.37 -4.63 -6.47
N PRO A 213 -0.64 -5.76 -6.29
CA PRO A 213 0.01 -6.09 -5.02
C PRO A 213 1.05 -5.05 -4.57
N ASN A 214 1.39 -4.11 -5.45
CA ASN A 214 2.28 -2.99 -5.18
C ASN A 214 1.56 -1.75 -4.65
N VAL A 215 0.23 -1.63 -4.80
CA VAL A 215 -0.51 -0.48 -4.26
C VAL A 215 -0.77 -0.71 -2.77
N ILE A 216 -0.09 0.08 -1.94
CA ILE A 216 -0.26 0.06 -0.48
C ILE A 216 -1.56 0.76 -0.10
N TYR A 217 -1.87 1.86 -0.76
CA TYR A 217 -3.01 2.69 -0.38
C TYR A 217 -3.54 3.50 -1.57
N HIS A 218 -4.86 3.68 -1.62
CA HIS A 218 -5.53 4.50 -2.60
C HIS A 218 -6.84 5.07 -2.05
N THR A 219 -7.04 6.38 -2.14
CA THR A 219 -8.29 7.02 -1.69
C THR A 219 -9.50 6.72 -2.56
N GLY A 220 -9.32 6.29 -3.82
CA GLY A 220 -10.36 6.47 -4.84
C GLY A 220 -10.63 7.96 -5.10
N PHE A 221 -11.76 8.25 -5.74
CA PHE A 221 -12.18 9.61 -6.06
C PHE A 221 -12.64 10.36 -4.81
N ARG A 222 -12.02 11.51 -4.50
CA ARG A 222 -12.41 12.38 -3.38
C ARG A 222 -12.84 13.76 -3.90
N PRO A 223 -14.13 13.94 -4.23
CA PRO A 223 -14.65 15.24 -4.66
C PRO A 223 -14.80 16.21 -3.49
N LEU A 224 -14.30 17.44 -3.67
CA LEU A 224 -14.56 18.57 -2.80
C LEU A 224 -15.73 19.39 -3.37
N VAL A 225 -16.95 19.00 -3.02
CA VAL A 225 -18.21 19.59 -3.55
C VAL A 225 -18.29 21.11 -3.34
N ARG A 226 -17.63 21.62 -2.30
CA ARG A 226 -17.57 23.05 -1.96
C ARG A 226 -16.62 23.85 -2.85
N ARG A 227 -15.70 23.19 -3.56
CA ARG A 227 -14.69 23.81 -4.44
C ARG A 227 -15.04 23.53 -5.89
N LYS A 228 -15.62 24.52 -6.58
CA LYS A 228 -16.04 24.42 -7.98
C LYS A 228 -15.23 25.34 -8.90
N ASN A 229 -15.05 24.93 -10.15
CA ASN A 229 -14.51 25.80 -11.20
C ASN A 229 -15.63 26.64 -11.84
N ARG A 230 -15.29 27.44 -12.87
CA ARG A 230 -16.25 28.29 -13.61
C ARG A 230 -17.35 27.49 -14.30
N ASN A 231 -17.07 26.25 -14.68
CA ASN A 231 -18.01 25.34 -15.35
C ASN A 231 -18.92 24.60 -14.35
N GLY A 232 -18.78 24.85 -13.04
CA GLY A 232 -19.52 24.14 -11.99
C GLY A 232 -18.96 22.76 -11.64
N ASN A 233 -17.86 22.34 -12.26
CA ASN A 233 -17.18 21.07 -11.98
C ASN A 233 -16.53 21.12 -10.60
N CYS A 234 -16.64 20.04 -9.83
CA CYS A 234 -16.05 19.95 -8.50
C CYS A 234 -14.57 19.57 -8.62
N PHE A 235 -13.75 20.12 -7.73
CA PHE A 235 -12.38 19.69 -7.59
C PHE A 235 -12.34 18.26 -7.05
N VAL A 236 -11.55 17.39 -7.66
CA VAL A 236 -11.35 16.00 -7.24
C VAL A 236 -9.87 15.77 -7.02
N TYR A 237 -9.54 15.11 -5.92
CA TYR A 237 -8.19 14.60 -5.70
C TYR A 237 -8.19 13.08 -5.55
N GLU A 238 -7.06 12.49 -5.89
CA GLU A 238 -6.72 11.10 -5.64
C GLU A 238 -5.28 11.05 -5.12
N ILE A 239 -5.03 10.23 -4.11
CA ILE A 239 -3.67 9.88 -3.70
C ILE A 239 -3.50 8.36 -3.79
N LYS A 240 -2.31 7.94 -4.21
CA LYS A 240 -1.86 6.55 -4.25
C LYS A 240 -0.49 6.44 -3.63
N ILE A 241 -0.29 5.42 -2.81
CA ILE A 241 1.01 5.05 -2.26
C ILE A 241 1.36 3.69 -2.85
N ILE A 242 2.50 3.62 -3.52
CA ILE A 242 2.92 2.48 -4.33
C ILE A 242 4.29 2.01 -3.84
N TRP A 243 4.42 0.70 -3.71
CA TRP A 243 5.67 0.01 -3.40
C TRP A 243 6.35 -0.44 -4.68
N HIS A 244 7.61 -0.06 -4.85
CA HIS A 244 8.46 -0.51 -5.94
C HIS A 244 9.52 -1.47 -5.42
N GLU A 245 9.34 -2.74 -5.77
CA GLU A 245 10.31 -3.77 -5.46
C GLU A 245 11.62 -3.50 -6.23
N ASN A 246 12.75 -3.54 -5.52
CA ASN A 246 14.11 -3.34 -6.06
C ASN A 246 14.52 -1.91 -6.46
N LEU A 247 13.72 -0.88 -6.14
CA LEU A 247 14.20 0.51 -6.27
C LEU A 247 14.88 0.99 -4.98
N PRO A 248 15.87 1.91 -5.08
CA PRO A 248 16.49 2.55 -3.92
C PRO A 248 15.51 3.46 -3.18
N LYS A 249 14.53 4.01 -3.90
CA LYS A 249 13.39 4.76 -3.37
C LYS A 249 12.12 3.94 -3.57
N PRO A 250 11.82 2.98 -2.68
CA PRO A 250 10.78 1.99 -2.92
C PRO A 250 9.37 2.53 -2.66
N VAL A 251 9.20 3.66 -1.97
CA VAL A 251 7.86 4.21 -1.70
C VAL A 251 7.61 5.38 -2.64
N GLU A 252 6.60 5.29 -3.50
CA GLU A 252 6.14 6.38 -4.36
C GLU A 252 4.78 6.89 -3.90
N ILE A 253 4.67 8.20 -3.71
CA ILE A 253 3.41 8.90 -3.48
C ILE A 253 3.01 9.57 -4.79
N GLU A 254 1.87 9.17 -5.36
CA GLU A 254 1.25 9.81 -6.53
C GLU A 254 0.03 10.61 -6.09
N ILE A 255 -0.04 11.88 -6.46
CA ILE A 255 -1.23 12.72 -6.27
C ILE A 255 -1.74 13.21 -7.61
N ARG A 256 -3.05 13.07 -7.83
CA ARG A 256 -3.75 13.59 -8.99
C ARG A 256 -4.84 14.56 -8.55
N ASN A 257 -4.83 15.75 -9.14
CA ASN A 257 -5.85 16.77 -8.98
C ASN A 257 -6.49 17.07 -10.34
N TYR A 258 -7.81 17.23 -10.38
CA TYR A 258 -8.55 17.64 -11.58
C TYR A 258 -9.90 18.23 -11.19
N TYR A 259 -10.64 18.77 -12.15
CA TYR A 259 -12.05 19.12 -11.99
C TYR A 259 -12.91 18.14 -12.79
N ALA A 260 -14.03 17.69 -12.22
CA ALA A 260 -14.98 16.82 -12.92
C ALA A 260 -16.43 17.10 -12.47
N PRO A 261 -17.42 16.80 -13.32
CA PRO A 261 -18.81 16.78 -12.90
C PRO A 261 -19.03 15.73 -11.81
N VAL A 262 -19.79 16.10 -10.77
CA VAL A 262 -20.16 15.20 -9.68
C VAL A 262 -21.67 15.19 -9.58
N VAL A 263 -22.26 14.01 -9.75
CA VAL A 263 -23.70 13.80 -9.64
C VAL A 263 -23.97 13.16 -8.29
N GLN A 264 -24.99 13.66 -7.59
CA GLN A 264 -25.46 13.03 -6.36
C GLN A 264 -26.63 12.12 -6.71
N ASP A 265 -26.52 10.84 -6.37
CA ASP A 265 -27.61 9.88 -6.55
C ASP A 265 -28.71 10.12 -5.51
N GLU A 266 -29.90 9.53 -5.71
CA GLU A 266 -31.06 9.65 -4.79
C GLU A 266 -30.74 9.26 -3.34
N LYS A 267 -29.74 8.38 -3.15
CA LYS A 267 -29.26 7.92 -1.85
C LYS A 267 -28.19 8.83 -1.22
N GLY A 268 -27.90 9.98 -1.83
CA GLY A 268 -26.90 10.93 -1.36
C GLY A 268 -25.45 10.59 -1.71
N LEU A 269 -25.20 9.47 -2.39
CA LEU A 269 -23.87 9.04 -2.86
C LEU A 269 -23.36 9.95 -3.98
N LEU A 270 -22.08 10.29 -3.93
CA LEU A 270 -21.44 11.16 -4.93
C LEU A 270 -20.76 10.33 -6.01
N ASN A 271 -21.25 10.45 -7.24
CA ASN A 271 -20.66 9.84 -8.43
C ASN A 271 -19.82 10.86 -9.21
N VAL A 272 -18.52 10.59 -9.29
CA VAL A 272 -17.57 11.42 -10.04
C VAL A 272 -17.49 10.95 -11.49
N LYS A 273 -17.82 11.83 -12.45
CA LYS A 273 -17.68 11.55 -13.88
C LYS A 273 -16.23 11.73 -14.35
N ALA A 274 -15.34 10.85 -13.92
CA ALA A 274 -13.90 10.95 -14.15
C ALA A 274 -13.47 10.94 -15.65
N ARG A 275 -14.35 10.51 -16.56
CA ARG A 275 -14.12 10.56 -18.02
C ARG A 275 -14.24 11.98 -18.59
N GLU A 276 -14.99 12.84 -17.92
CA GLU A 276 -15.23 14.24 -18.30
C GLU A 276 -14.33 15.19 -17.48
N ARG A 277 -13.14 14.72 -17.10
CA ARG A 277 -12.22 15.50 -16.27
C ARG A 277 -11.48 16.57 -17.05
N GLU A 278 -11.26 17.70 -16.41
CA GLU A 278 -10.58 18.88 -16.93
C GLU A 278 -9.45 19.31 -15.99
N ASP A 279 -8.50 20.09 -16.51
CA ASP A 279 -7.38 20.68 -15.74
C ASP A 279 -6.59 19.67 -14.88
N GLU A 280 -6.32 18.49 -15.43
CA GLU A 280 -5.61 17.43 -14.72
C GLU A 280 -4.14 17.81 -14.46
N THR A 281 -3.72 17.67 -13.21
CA THR A 281 -2.33 17.71 -12.80
C THR A 281 -2.03 16.45 -11.98
N LYS A 282 -0.99 15.72 -12.38
CA LYS A 282 -0.50 14.53 -11.69
C LYS A 282 0.97 14.74 -11.35
N ASN A 283 1.31 14.63 -10.07
CA ASN A 283 2.70 14.62 -9.60
C ASN A 283 2.97 13.34 -8.83
N SER A 284 4.22 12.90 -8.83
CA SER A 284 4.67 11.81 -7.97
C SER A 284 6.01 12.10 -7.32
N PHE A 285 6.23 11.53 -6.14
CA PHE A 285 7.42 11.72 -5.35
C PHE A 285 7.86 10.39 -4.73
N SER A 286 9.10 9.98 -4.98
CA SER A 286 9.66 8.73 -4.44
C SER A 286 10.55 9.02 -3.24
N LEU A 287 10.39 8.20 -2.20
CA LEU A 287 11.12 8.27 -0.94
C LEU A 287 11.99 7.03 -0.74
N THR A 288 13.17 7.21 -0.14
CA THR A 288 13.90 6.11 0.49
C THR A 288 13.14 5.62 1.72
N MET A 289 13.53 4.46 2.26
CA MET A 289 12.93 3.97 3.51
C MET A 289 13.23 4.89 4.70
N ASP A 290 14.41 5.50 4.74
CA ASP A 290 14.78 6.41 5.83
C ASP A 290 13.98 7.72 5.75
N GLU A 291 13.80 8.26 4.54
CA GLU A 291 12.93 9.41 4.28
C GLU A 291 11.48 9.12 4.69
N TRP A 292 10.97 7.92 4.38
CA TRP A 292 9.64 7.49 4.77
C TRP A 292 9.50 7.34 6.29
N PHE A 293 10.43 6.63 6.95
CA PHE A 293 10.37 6.42 8.40
C PHE A 293 10.53 7.72 9.18
N TRP A 294 11.31 8.67 8.65
CA TRP A 294 11.37 10.00 9.23
C TRP A 294 10.03 10.74 9.12
N MET A 295 9.36 10.66 7.97
CA MET A 295 8.01 11.20 7.81
C MET A 295 7.03 10.55 8.79
N GLU A 296 7.00 9.22 8.85
CA GLU A 296 6.18 8.44 9.79
C GLU A 296 6.38 8.92 11.22
N HIS A 297 7.63 8.98 11.68
CA HIS A 297 7.97 9.47 13.02
C HIS A 297 7.43 10.89 13.29
N ILE A 298 7.61 11.81 12.34
CA ILE A 298 7.12 13.17 12.47
C ILE A 298 5.59 13.21 12.56
N LEU A 299 4.88 12.48 11.69
CA LEU A 299 3.41 12.47 11.69
C LEU A 299 2.86 11.85 12.98
N GLU A 300 3.43 10.74 13.47
CA GLU A 300 3.07 10.15 14.76
C GLU A 300 3.35 11.11 15.93
N ALA A 301 4.47 11.83 15.91
CA ALA A 301 4.79 12.81 16.94
C ALA A 301 3.78 13.98 16.95
N GLN A 302 3.34 14.44 15.77
CA GLN A 302 2.28 15.44 15.66
C GLN A 302 0.94 14.92 16.22
N MET A 303 0.57 13.68 15.92
CA MET A 303 -0.64 13.04 16.45
C MET A 303 -0.61 12.95 17.98
N ARG A 304 0.46 12.38 18.55
CA ARG A 304 0.61 12.26 20.00
C ARG A 304 0.65 13.61 20.70
N THR A 305 1.33 14.59 20.12
CA THR A 305 1.37 15.95 20.69
C THR A 305 -0.02 16.57 20.70
N PHE A 306 -0.76 16.42 19.61
CA PHE A 306 -2.14 16.87 19.51
C PHE A 306 -3.04 16.20 20.56
N GLU A 307 -2.99 14.87 20.65
CA GLU A 307 -3.72 14.08 21.65
C GLU A 307 -3.40 14.55 23.08
N ASN A 308 -2.12 14.73 23.41
CA ASN A 308 -1.70 15.18 24.73
C ASN A 308 -2.17 16.60 25.08
N ILE A 309 -2.15 17.52 24.11
CA ILE A 309 -2.63 18.90 24.31
C ILE A 309 -4.14 18.91 24.61
N TYR A 310 -4.91 18.09 23.90
CA TYR A 310 -6.37 18.10 24.00
C TYR A 310 -6.94 17.10 25.00
N ALA A 311 -6.15 16.14 25.48
CA ALA A 311 -6.61 15.11 26.41
C ALA A 311 -7.30 15.67 27.66
N PRO A 312 -6.76 16.67 28.39
CA PRO A 312 -7.43 17.21 29.58
C PRO A 312 -8.83 17.75 29.29
N LYS A 313 -9.01 18.42 28.14
CA LYS A 313 -10.32 18.92 27.71
C LYS A 313 -11.25 17.76 27.35
N ALA A 314 -10.78 16.81 26.54
CA ALA A 314 -11.56 15.66 26.10
C ALA A 314 -12.10 14.84 27.28
N TYR A 315 -11.27 14.53 28.28
CA TYR A 315 -11.68 13.80 29.47
C TYR A 315 -12.70 14.56 30.32
N ARG A 316 -12.52 15.87 30.48
CA ARG A 316 -13.48 16.72 31.19
C ARG A 316 -14.83 16.71 30.47
N ASP A 317 -14.83 16.88 29.15
CA ASP A 317 -16.05 16.95 28.37
C ASP A 317 -16.78 15.60 28.36
N ALA A 318 -16.04 14.48 28.24
CA ALA A 318 -16.59 13.13 28.38
C ALA A 318 -17.23 12.89 29.75
N THR A 319 -16.54 13.27 30.84
CA THR A 319 -17.07 13.12 32.22
C THR A 319 -18.33 13.95 32.43
N ASN A 320 -18.37 15.18 31.89
CA ASN A 320 -19.52 16.05 31.97
C ASN A 320 -20.72 15.48 31.18
N ALA A 321 -20.47 14.98 29.97
CA ALA A 321 -21.49 14.34 29.14
C ALA A 321 -22.04 13.08 29.81
N GLU A 322 -21.19 12.23 30.39
CA GLU A 322 -21.60 11.04 31.14
C GLU A 322 -22.51 11.41 32.33
N ARG A 323 -22.11 12.43 33.12
CA ARG A 323 -22.91 12.92 34.25
C ARG A 323 -24.25 13.47 33.80
N ALA A 324 -24.28 14.26 32.72
CA ALA A 324 -25.51 14.82 32.15
C ALA A 324 -26.45 13.70 31.69
N ASN A 325 -25.93 12.71 30.98
CA ASN A 325 -26.69 11.55 30.51
C ASN A 325 -27.27 10.74 31.68
N ARG A 326 -26.48 10.51 32.73
CA ARG A 326 -26.93 9.83 33.96
C ARG A 326 -28.06 10.60 34.65
N ASN A 327 -27.92 11.91 34.79
CA ASN A 327 -28.93 12.76 35.42
C ASN A 327 -30.22 12.81 34.59
N ALA A 328 -30.11 12.89 33.25
CA ALA A 328 -31.27 12.85 32.35
C ALA A 328 -32.02 11.51 32.45
N ALA A 329 -31.28 10.40 32.56
CA ALA A 329 -31.85 9.06 32.69
C ALA A 329 -32.62 8.84 34.02
N LEU A 330 -32.25 9.57 35.08
CA LEU A 330 -32.91 9.47 36.40
C LEU A 330 -34.28 10.18 36.45
N GLY A 331 -34.60 11.05 35.48
CA GLY A 331 -35.90 11.74 35.37
C GLY A 331 -36.29 12.63 36.58
N PRO A 332 -37.38 13.41 36.49
CA PRO A 332 -37.85 14.29 37.56
C PRO A 332 -38.57 13.57 38.73
N ASN A 333 -38.37 12.28 38.94
CA ASN A 333 -39.10 11.48 39.94
C ASN A 333 -38.32 11.23 41.24
N THR A 334 -37.74 12.29 41.80
CA THR A 334 -37.33 12.29 43.21
C THR A 334 -37.91 13.51 43.93
N THR A 335 -39.22 13.73 43.81
CA THR A 335 -39.96 14.44 44.85
C THR A 335 -39.91 13.57 46.10
N ARG A 336 -38.93 13.85 46.97
CA ARG A 336 -38.96 13.40 48.37
C ARG A 336 -40.30 13.86 48.96
N ASN A 337 -41.20 12.93 49.24
CA ASN A 337 -42.27 13.17 50.21
C ASN A 337 -41.60 13.57 51.53
N PRO A 338 -41.86 14.76 52.09
CA PRO A 338 -41.54 15.00 53.49
C PRO A 338 -42.53 14.18 54.31
N ALA A 339 -42.05 13.10 54.92
CA ALA A 339 -42.84 12.34 55.88
C ALA A 339 -43.15 13.27 57.08
N SER A 340 -44.45 13.40 57.32
CA SER A 340 -45.14 14.01 58.45
C SER A 340 -44.75 13.41 59.80
#